data_AF-A0A0T6AY14-F1
#
_entry.id   AF-A0A0T6AY14-F1
#
_cell.length_a   1.000
_cell.length_b   1.000
_cell.length_c   1.000
_cell.angle_alpha   90.00
_cell.angle_beta   90.00
_cell.angle_gamma   90.00
#
_symmetry.space_group_name_H-M   'P 1'
#
loop_
_entity.id
_entity.type
_entity.pdbx_description
1 polymer ?
#
loop_
_entity_poly.entity_id
_entity_poly.type
_entity_poly.pdbx_seq_one_letter_code
_entity_poly.pdbx_strand_id
1 'polypeptide(L)'
;ALCKVQGNAGSCTCPPDYVGNPYENCRPECVHNSDCPTTKACIKNKCQDPCPGTCGQNADCHVINHLPSCHCKIGYTGDPFRYCNAIPPEPVTQEPITNPCQPSPCGPNSQCRELNNQAVCSCLPSYIGSPPSCRPECVVSSECAPNKACIQQKCTDPCPGTCGLSAN
;
A
#
# COMPACT_ATOMS: atom_id res chain seq x y z
N ALA A 1 14.77 -55.49 -24.65
CA ALA A 1 16.07 -54.93 -25.07
C ALA A 1 16.08 -54.71 -26.58
N LEU A 2 16.94 -53.83 -27.08
CA LEU A 2 17.18 -53.56 -28.50
C LEU A 2 18.59 -54.02 -28.85
N CYS A 3 18.72 -54.85 -29.88
CA CYS A 3 20.01 -55.25 -30.42
C CYS A 3 20.56 -54.17 -31.36
N LYS A 4 21.80 -53.74 -31.15
CA LYS A 4 22.53 -52.82 -32.04
C LYS A 4 23.88 -53.44 -32.40
N VAL A 5 24.31 -53.28 -33.65
CA VAL A 5 25.64 -53.71 -34.08
C VAL A 5 26.66 -52.64 -33.69
N GLN A 6 27.65 -53.00 -32.88
CA GLN A 6 28.82 -52.16 -32.57
C GLN A 6 30.07 -52.85 -33.14
N GLY A 7 30.54 -52.38 -34.30
CA GLY A 7 31.64 -53.02 -35.03
C GLY A 7 31.21 -54.37 -35.62
N ASN A 8 31.93 -55.45 -35.27
CA ASN A 8 31.63 -56.83 -35.71
C ASN A 8 30.81 -57.65 -34.68
N ALA A 9 30.38 -57.05 -33.57
CA ALA A 9 29.63 -57.74 -32.53
C ALA A 9 28.23 -57.12 -32.30
N GLY A 10 27.25 -57.96 -31.98
CA GLY A 10 25.93 -57.52 -31.53
C GLY A 10 25.96 -57.13 -30.05
N SER A 11 25.39 -55.98 -29.71
CA SER A 11 25.29 -55.46 -28.34
C SER A 11 23.83 -55.14 -27.99
N CYS A 12 23.37 -55.59 -26.82
CA CYS A 12 22.03 -55.29 -26.31
C CYS A 12 22.02 -53.95 -25.56
N THR A 13 21.00 -53.14 -25.82
CA THR A 13 20.73 -51.88 -25.11
C THR A 13 19.29 -51.84 -24.63
N CYS A 14 18.99 -51.14 -23.54
CA CYS A 14 17.59 -50.95 -23.16
C CYS A 14 16.88 -50.00 -24.15
N PRO A 15 15.56 -50.19 -24.37
CA PRO A 15 14.75 -49.23 -25.12
C PRO A 15 14.85 -47.81 -24.53
N PRO A 16 14.51 -46.76 -25.30
CA PRO A 16 14.42 -45.40 -24.78
C PRO A 16 13.55 -45.34 -23.51
N ASP A 17 14.01 -44.59 -22.51
CA ASP A 17 13.34 -44.41 -21.21
C ASP A 17 13.27 -45.65 -20.29
N TYR A 18 14.01 -46.72 -20.62
CA TYR A 18 14.18 -47.89 -19.75
C TYR A 18 15.62 -48.01 -19.25
N VAL A 19 15.77 -48.42 -18.00
CA VAL A 19 17.04 -48.57 -17.28
C VAL A 19 17.23 -50.01 -16.80
N GLY A 20 18.46 -50.38 -16.45
CA GLY A 20 18.81 -51.72 -15.99
C GLY A 20 19.83 -52.40 -16.90
N ASN A 21 19.98 -53.72 -16.75
CA ASN A 21 20.91 -54.49 -17.56
C ASN A 21 20.19 -55.04 -18.81
N PRO A 22 20.60 -54.64 -20.03
CA PRO A 22 19.97 -55.09 -21.27
C PRO A 22 20.00 -56.60 -21.51
N TYR A 23 20.89 -57.34 -20.85
CA TYR A 23 21.02 -58.79 -20.96
C TYR A 23 20.19 -59.55 -19.91
N GLU A 24 19.72 -58.87 -18.87
CA GLU A 24 18.94 -59.48 -17.77
C GLU A 24 17.49 -58.98 -17.80
N ASN A 25 17.30 -57.68 -17.58
CA ASN A 25 15.99 -57.05 -17.55
C ASN A 25 16.12 -55.52 -17.69
N CYS A 26 15.27 -54.96 -18.55
CA CYS A 26 15.08 -53.51 -18.66
C CYS A 26 13.77 -53.15 -17.98
N ARG A 27 13.80 -52.18 -17.07
CA ARG A 27 12.63 -51.68 -16.35
C ARG A 27 12.51 -50.16 -16.50
N PRO A 28 11.31 -49.58 -16.38
CA PRO A 28 11.16 -48.14 -16.34
C PRO A 28 11.86 -47.55 -15.11
N GLU A 29 12.25 -46.27 -15.16
CA GLU A 29 12.79 -45.57 -13.99
C GLU A 29 11.69 -45.33 -12.94
N CYS A 30 10.47 -45.01 -13.41
CA CYS A 30 9.29 -44.82 -12.57
C CYS A 30 8.04 -45.37 -13.25
N VAL A 31 7.02 -45.72 -12.46
CA VAL A 31 5.66 -46.04 -12.93
C VAL A 31 4.67 -45.04 -12.33
N HIS A 32 4.94 -44.54 -11.13
CA HIS A 32 4.13 -43.56 -10.42
C HIS A 32 4.96 -42.34 -10.02
N ASN A 33 4.30 -41.21 -9.81
CA ASN A 33 4.94 -39.98 -9.35
C ASN A 33 5.68 -40.17 -8.02
N SER A 34 5.14 -41.02 -7.13
CA SER A 34 5.76 -41.39 -5.85
C SER A 34 7.12 -42.09 -5.97
N ASP A 35 7.45 -42.63 -7.15
CA ASP A 35 8.75 -43.26 -7.41
C ASP A 35 9.83 -42.20 -7.67
N CYS A 36 9.42 -40.95 -7.92
CA CYS A 36 10.29 -39.82 -8.17
C CYS A 36 10.48 -38.94 -6.93
N PRO A 37 11.54 -38.14 -6.88
CA PRO A 37 11.65 -37.04 -5.92
C PRO A 37 10.44 -36.09 -6.03
N THR A 38 10.07 -35.41 -4.95
CA THR A 38 8.93 -34.47 -4.91
C THR A 38 9.06 -33.31 -5.90
N THR A 39 10.28 -33.01 -6.34
CA THR A 39 10.61 -31.98 -7.35
C THR A 39 10.49 -32.47 -8.79
N LYS A 40 10.13 -33.73 -9.04
CA LYS A 40 10.03 -34.34 -10.37
C LYS A 40 8.75 -35.13 -10.52
N ALA A 41 8.28 -35.36 -11.74
CA ALA A 41 7.13 -36.19 -12.04
C ALA A 41 7.52 -37.38 -12.90
N CYS A 42 6.73 -38.46 -12.85
CA CYS A 42 6.91 -39.60 -13.73
C CYS A 42 6.32 -39.28 -15.11
N ILE A 43 7.17 -38.91 -16.06
CA ILE A 43 6.79 -38.53 -17.41
C ILE A 43 7.47 -39.49 -18.38
N LYS A 44 6.66 -40.26 -19.13
CA LYS A 44 7.14 -41.29 -20.07
C LYS A 44 8.14 -42.25 -19.39
N ASN A 45 7.75 -42.81 -18.25
CA ASN A 45 8.54 -43.78 -17.48
C ASN A 45 9.88 -43.26 -16.92
N LYS A 46 10.06 -41.93 -16.87
CA LYS A 46 11.27 -41.26 -16.42
C LYS A 46 10.96 -40.13 -15.43
N CYS A 47 11.78 -39.96 -14.40
CA CYS A 47 11.61 -38.85 -13.46
C CYS A 47 12.15 -37.55 -14.06
N GLN A 48 11.24 -36.70 -14.51
CA GLN A 48 11.54 -35.46 -15.22
C GLN A 48 10.90 -34.25 -14.53
N ASP A 49 11.45 -33.07 -14.78
CA ASP A 49 10.85 -31.82 -14.33
C ASP A 49 9.56 -31.54 -15.15
N PRO A 50 8.38 -31.37 -14.53
CA PRO A 50 7.14 -31.03 -15.24
C PRO A 50 7.02 -29.54 -15.62
N CYS A 51 7.98 -28.67 -15.23
CA CYS A 51 7.92 -27.24 -15.49
C CYS A 51 8.08 -26.79 -16.96
N PRO A 52 8.97 -27.39 -17.77
CA PRO A 52 9.20 -26.94 -19.15
C PRO A 52 7.92 -26.94 -19.99
N GLY A 53 7.49 -25.77 -20.43
CA GLY A 53 6.30 -25.58 -21.27
C GLY A 53 4.97 -25.46 -20.53
N THR A 54 4.96 -25.45 -19.19
CA THR A 54 3.72 -25.38 -18.40
C THR A 54 3.31 -23.95 -18.02
N CYS A 55 4.27 -23.09 -17.65
CA CYS A 55 3.98 -21.72 -17.21
C CYS A 55 4.03 -20.70 -18.35
N GLY A 56 3.26 -19.62 -18.19
CA GLY A 56 3.20 -18.51 -19.13
C GLY A 56 4.44 -17.63 -19.11
N GLN A 57 4.47 -16.62 -19.99
CA GLN A 57 5.57 -15.66 -20.03
C GLN A 57 5.60 -14.78 -18.76
N ASN A 58 6.80 -14.48 -18.28
CA ASN A 58 7.05 -13.74 -17.03
C ASN A 58 6.51 -14.42 -15.76
N ALA A 59 6.34 -15.74 -15.80
CA ALA A 59 6.08 -16.57 -14.63
C ALA A 59 7.30 -17.44 -14.28
N ASP A 60 7.45 -17.74 -13.00
CA ASP A 60 8.36 -18.75 -12.46
C ASP A 60 7.58 -20.05 -12.19
N CYS A 61 8.22 -21.18 -12.42
CA CYS A 61 7.65 -22.50 -12.18
C CYS A 61 8.30 -23.17 -10.97
N HIS A 62 7.48 -23.73 -10.11
CA HIS A 62 7.89 -24.54 -8.97
C HIS A 62 7.14 -25.86 -8.97
N VAL A 63 7.83 -26.96 -8.64
CA VAL A 63 7.19 -28.28 -8.57
C VAL A 63 6.75 -28.53 -7.13
N ILE A 64 5.44 -28.72 -6.95
CA ILE A 64 4.82 -29.02 -5.66
C ILE A 64 4.11 -30.36 -5.80
N ASN A 65 4.55 -31.38 -5.05
CA ASN A 65 3.98 -32.73 -5.09
C ASN A 65 3.89 -33.30 -6.51
N HIS A 66 4.99 -33.24 -7.26
CA HIS A 66 5.09 -33.71 -8.65
C HIS A 66 4.24 -32.91 -9.66
N LEU A 67 3.60 -31.81 -9.24
CA LEU A 67 2.79 -30.95 -10.09
C LEU A 67 3.47 -29.58 -10.29
N PRO A 68 3.45 -29.02 -11.51
CA PRO A 68 3.96 -27.68 -11.76
C PRO A 68 2.99 -26.64 -11.20
N SER A 69 3.53 -25.69 -10.44
CA SER A 69 2.84 -24.51 -9.90
C SER A 69 3.49 -23.26 -10.48
N CYS A 70 2.69 -22.40 -11.09
CA CYS A 70 3.16 -21.19 -11.76
C CYS A 70 2.85 -19.95 -10.93
N HIS A 71 3.83 -19.06 -10.78
CA HIS A 71 3.67 -17.79 -10.09
C HIS A 71 4.25 -16.66 -10.93
N CYS A 72 3.58 -15.51 -10.98
CA CYS A 72 4.17 -14.35 -11.66
C CYS A 72 5.45 -13.90 -10.97
N LYS A 73 6.44 -13.50 -11.76
CA LYS A 73 7.69 -12.92 -11.26
C LYS A 73 7.42 -11.68 -10.41
N ILE A 74 8.35 -11.36 -9.51
CA ILE A 74 8.28 -10.12 -8.72
C ILE A 74 8.15 -8.92 -9.67
N GLY A 75 7.17 -8.06 -9.42
CA GLY A 75 6.86 -6.91 -10.27
C GLY A 75 5.90 -7.21 -11.44
N TYR A 76 5.36 -8.44 -11.52
CA TYR A 76 4.37 -8.83 -12.53
C TYR A 76 3.07 -9.34 -11.88
N THR A 77 1.95 -9.18 -12.60
CA THR A 77 0.61 -9.60 -12.19
C THR A 77 -0.19 -10.14 -13.40
N GLY A 78 -1.20 -10.98 -13.16
CA GLY A 78 -1.99 -11.60 -14.23
C GLY A 78 -2.21 -13.10 -14.01
N ASP A 79 -2.31 -13.85 -15.10
CA ASP A 79 -2.49 -15.31 -15.10
C ASP A 79 -1.13 -16.00 -15.31
N PRO A 80 -0.58 -16.67 -14.27
CA PRO A 80 0.73 -17.32 -14.36
C PRO A 80 0.82 -18.48 -15.36
N PHE A 81 -0.31 -19.08 -15.76
CA PHE A 81 -0.34 -20.16 -16.76
C PHE A 81 -0.41 -19.64 -18.19
N ARG A 82 -0.74 -18.35 -18.38
CA ARG A 82 -0.89 -17.74 -19.71
C ARG A 82 0.12 -16.62 -19.92
N TYR A 83 0.03 -15.56 -19.13
CA TYR A 83 0.84 -14.36 -19.27
C TYR A 83 0.75 -13.46 -18.04
N CYS A 84 1.91 -13.02 -17.53
CA CYS A 84 2.00 -11.99 -16.50
C CYS A 84 2.44 -10.64 -17.11
N ASN A 85 1.70 -9.58 -16.77
CA ASN A 85 1.96 -8.19 -17.15
C ASN A 85 2.77 -7.48 -16.07
N ALA A 86 3.60 -6.50 -16.44
CA ALA A 86 4.27 -5.67 -15.45
C ALA A 86 3.23 -4.90 -14.61
N ILE A 87 3.43 -4.86 -13.29
CA ILE A 87 2.59 -4.09 -12.38
C ILE A 87 2.82 -2.60 -12.72
N PRO A 88 1.77 -1.83 -13.06
CA PRO A 88 1.92 -0.41 -13.32
C PRO A 88 2.49 0.30 -12.09
N PRO A 89 3.33 1.33 -12.27
CA PRO A 89 3.74 2.16 -11.15
C PRO A 89 2.51 2.75 -10.48
N GLU A 90 2.53 2.80 -9.15
CA GLU A 90 1.48 3.43 -8.37
C GLU A 90 1.34 4.89 -8.84
N PRO A 91 0.12 5.38 -9.10
CA PRO A 91 -0.05 6.77 -9.48
C PRO A 91 0.49 7.65 -8.35
N VAL A 92 1.43 8.52 -8.68
CA VAL A 92 1.85 9.60 -7.78
C VAL A 92 0.67 10.54 -7.60
N THR A 93 -0.13 10.28 -6.57
CA THR A 93 -1.09 11.26 -6.06
C THR A 93 -0.28 12.42 -5.49
N GLN A 94 -0.14 13.48 -6.29
CA GLN A 94 0.23 14.78 -5.75
C GLN A 94 -0.86 15.15 -4.75
N GLU A 95 -0.49 15.35 -3.49
CA GLU A 95 -1.42 15.88 -2.50
C GLU A 95 -1.99 17.18 -3.06
N PRO A 96 -3.33 17.33 -3.14
CA PRO A 96 -3.91 18.56 -3.65
C PRO A 96 -3.42 19.72 -2.78
N ILE A 97 -2.85 20.74 -3.42
CA ILE A 97 -2.52 22.01 -2.77
C ILE A 97 -3.86 22.61 -2.31
N THR A 98 -4.23 22.30 -1.07
CA THR A 98 -5.48 22.74 -0.49
C THR A 98 -5.15 23.94 0.37
N ASN A 99 -5.76 25.08 0.09
CA ASN A 99 -5.56 26.27 0.92
C ASN A 99 -6.02 25.95 2.35
N PRO A 100 -5.14 25.95 3.36
CA PRO A 100 -5.49 25.50 4.71
C PRO A 100 -6.47 26.45 5.42
N CYS A 101 -6.71 27.64 4.87
CA CYS A 101 -7.71 28.59 5.35
C CYS A 101 -9.09 28.44 4.65
N GLN A 102 -9.29 27.47 3.76
CA GLN A 102 -10.57 27.23 3.09
C GLN A 102 -11.02 25.75 3.19
N PRO A 103 -12.09 25.44 3.98
CA PRO A 103 -12.77 26.34 4.92
C PRO A 103 -11.87 26.72 6.12
N SER A 104 -12.07 27.89 6.71
CA SER A 104 -11.17 28.37 7.76
C SER A 104 -11.32 27.55 9.06
N PRO A 105 -10.22 26.99 9.61
CA PRO A 105 -10.25 26.25 10.87
C PRO A 105 -10.23 27.16 12.11
N CYS A 106 -10.06 28.48 11.93
CA CYS A 106 -9.72 29.40 13.01
C CYS A 106 -10.89 29.80 13.92
N GLY A 107 -12.10 29.37 13.64
CA GLY A 107 -13.28 29.75 14.42
C GLY A 107 -13.72 31.21 14.21
N PRO A 108 -14.82 31.64 14.85
CA PRO A 108 -15.36 32.98 14.71
C PRO A 108 -14.41 34.04 15.30
N ASN A 109 -14.53 35.27 14.81
CA ASN A 109 -13.74 36.43 15.24
C ASN A 109 -12.21 36.24 15.16
N SER A 110 -11.77 35.30 14.33
CA SER A 110 -10.37 34.96 14.12
C SER A 110 -9.99 35.13 12.65
N GLN A 111 -8.79 35.65 12.42
CA GLN A 111 -8.17 35.73 11.11
C GLN A 111 -7.31 34.49 10.86
N CYS A 112 -7.46 33.90 9.68
CA CYS A 112 -6.61 32.82 9.19
C CYS A 112 -5.55 33.39 8.24
N ARG A 113 -4.29 33.02 8.46
CA ARG A 113 -3.17 33.29 7.56
C ARG A 113 -2.44 31.98 7.25
N GLU A 114 -2.02 31.81 6.01
CA GLU A 114 -1.20 30.67 5.63
C GLU A 114 0.27 30.96 5.94
N LEU A 115 0.93 30.06 6.66
CA LEU A 115 2.37 30.06 6.86
C LEU A 115 2.89 28.62 6.67
N ASN A 116 3.78 28.41 5.71
CA ASN A 116 4.35 27.09 5.38
C ASN A 116 3.28 26.00 5.12
N ASN A 117 2.26 26.32 4.30
CA ASN A 117 1.16 25.40 3.97
C ASN A 117 0.32 24.97 5.19
N GLN A 118 0.38 25.73 6.29
CA GLN A 118 -0.41 25.52 7.50
C GLN A 118 -1.26 26.75 7.83
N ALA A 119 -2.48 26.52 8.32
CA ALA A 119 -3.34 27.58 8.80
C ALA A 119 -2.86 28.06 10.18
N VAL A 120 -2.50 29.33 10.25
CA VAL A 120 -2.16 30.02 11.49
C VAL A 120 -3.29 30.99 11.83
N CYS A 121 -3.80 30.89 13.05
CA CYS A 121 -4.96 31.64 13.50
C CYS A 121 -4.55 32.74 14.48
N SER A 122 -5.18 33.91 14.38
CA SER A 122 -5.06 35.00 15.37
C SER A 122 -6.40 35.68 15.56
N CYS A 123 -6.71 36.19 16.76
CA CYS A 123 -7.93 36.97 16.95
C CYS A 123 -7.91 38.25 16.09
N LEU A 124 -9.08 38.68 15.61
CA LEU A 124 -9.23 39.98 14.95
C LEU A 124 -8.89 41.12 15.93
N PRO A 125 -8.55 42.32 15.43
CA PRO A 125 -8.34 43.49 16.27
C PRO A 125 -9.53 43.71 17.21
N SER A 126 -9.25 44.02 18.48
CA SER A 126 -10.24 44.21 19.57
C SER A 126 -10.86 42.93 20.15
N TYR A 127 -10.53 41.74 19.64
CA TYR A 127 -10.87 40.47 20.29
C TYR A 127 -9.69 39.95 21.11
N ILE A 128 -10.00 39.37 22.26
CA ILE A 128 -9.04 38.84 23.23
C ILE A 128 -9.16 37.31 23.34
N GLY A 129 -8.08 36.68 23.79
CA GLY A 129 -7.98 35.23 23.96
C GLY A 129 -7.18 34.56 22.84
N SER A 130 -7.46 33.28 22.62
CA SER A 130 -6.79 32.46 21.61
C SER A 130 -7.84 31.81 20.70
N PRO A 131 -7.64 31.81 19.37
CA PRO A 131 -8.51 31.06 18.45
C PRO A 131 -8.61 29.58 18.85
N PRO A 132 -9.78 28.94 18.66
CA PRO A 132 -11.00 29.45 18.04
C PRO A 132 -11.92 30.25 18.99
N SER A 133 -11.51 30.45 20.24
CA SER A 133 -12.33 31.03 21.30
C SER A 133 -12.11 32.53 21.50
N CYS A 134 -11.88 33.27 20.41
CA CYS A 134 -11.72 34.72 20.46
C CYS A 134 -13.03 35.40 20.89
N ARG A 135 -12.96 36.21 21.94
CA ARG A 135 -14.11 36.92 22.50
C ARG A 135 -13.87 38.43 22.55
N PRO A 136 -14.92 39.26 22.48
CA PRO A 136 -14.77 40.69 22.69
C PRO A 136 -14.35 41.02 24.14
N GLU A 137 -14.01 42.29 24.40
CA GLU A 137 -13.70 42.76 25.76
C GLU A 137 -14.88 42.54 26.72
N CYS A 138 -16.11 42.73 26.24
CA CYS A 138 -17.34 42.47 26.98
C CYS A 138 -18.48 42.04 26.05
N VAL A 139 -19.42 41.26 26.56
CA VAL A 139 -20.74 41.07 25.94
C VAL A 139 -21.87 41.63 26.80
N VAL A 140 -21.65 41.79 28.11
CA VAL A 140 -22.57 42.43 29.04
C VAL A 140 -21.86 43.45 29.92
N SER A 141 -22.56 44.51 30.36
CA SER A 141 -21.97 45.58 31.19
C SER A 141 -21.43 45.09 32.54
N SER A 142 -21.93 43.95 33.04
CA SER A 142 -21.42 43.33 34.28
C SER A 142 -20.01 42.73 34.14
N GLU A 143 -19.50 42.57 32.92
CA GLU A 143 -18.10 42.19 32.68
C GLU A 143 -17.14 43.39 32.75
N CYS A 144 -17.69 44.61 32.73
CA CYS A 144 -16.93 45.84 32.85
C CYS A 144 -16.79 46.28 34.31
N ALA A 145 -15.82 47.16 34.58
CA ALA A 145 -15.70 47.82 35.88
C ALA A 145 -16.98 48.61 36.22
N PRO A 146 -17.29 48.85 37.51
CA PRO A 146 -18.55 49.48 37.93
C PRO A 146 -18.83 50.87 37.33
N ASN A 147 -17.78 51.58 36.90
CA ASN A 147 -17.84 52.89 36.26
C ASN A 147 -17.82 52.82 34.71
N LYS A 148 -18.05 51.64 34.13
CA LYS A 148 -18.04 51.41 32.69
C LYS A 148 -19.27 50.58 32.28
N ALA A 149 -19.68 50.73 31.04
CA ALA A 149 -20.71 49.91 30.42
C ALA A 149 -20.15 49.24 29.15
N CYS A 150 -20.75 48.11 28.78
CA CYS A 150 -20.41 47.45 27.53
C CYS A 150 -21.12 48.16 26.38
N ILE A 151 -20.37 48.91 25.58
CA ILE A 151 -20.88 49.65 24.42
C ILE A 151 -20.06 49.22 23.21
N GLN A 152 -20.72 48.67 22.19
CA GLN A 152 -20.06 48.15 20.99
C GLN A 152 -18.92 47.16 21.33
N GLN A 153 -19.20 46.20 22.21
CA GLN A 153 -18.26 45.13 22.61
C GLN A 153 -16.98 45.61 23.34
N LYS A 154 -16.98 46.87 23.79
CA LYS A 154 -15.88 47.53 24.49
C LYS A 154 -16.34 48.12 25.82
N CYS A 155 -15.52 48.00 26.86
CA CYS A 155 -15.83 48.60 28.16
C CYS A 155 -15.47 50.09 28.15
N THR A 156 -16.49 50.93 28.01
CA THR A 156 -16.34 52.38 27.88
C THR A 156 -17.13 53.11 28.97
N ASP A 157 -16.73 54.34 29.29
CA ASP A 157 -17.49 55.19 30.20
C ASP A 157 -18.79 55.61 29.50
N PRO A 158 -19.97 55.20 30.01
CA PRO A 158 -21.24 55.56 29.39
C PRO A 158 -21.57 57.05 29.50
N CYS A 159 -20.95 57.78 30.44
CA CYS A 159 -21.26 59.17 30.72
C CYS A 159 -19.96 60.00 30.92
N PRO A 160 -19.18 60.24 29.86
CA PRO A 160 -17.96 61.02 29.96
C PRO A 160 -18.26 62.45 30.44
N GLY A 161 -17.80 62.78 31.65
CA GLY A 161 -17.89 64.13 32.21
C GLY A 161 -19.08 64.42 33.13
N THR A 162 -19.87 63.42 33.53
CA THR A 162 -21.01 63.64 34.46
C THR A 162 -20.74 63.23 35.91
N CYS A 163 -19.55 62.72 36.24
CA CYS A 163 -19.22 62.44 37.64
C CYS A 163 -18.95 63.75 38.40
N GLY A 164 -19.95 64.17 39.19
CA GLY A 164 -19.84 65.33 40.07
C GLY A 164 -18.76 65.13 41.12
N LEU A 165 -17.93 66.15 41.33
CA LEU A 165 -16.93 66.27 42.39
C LEU A 165 -17.54 66.32 43.82
N SER A 166 -18.77 65.83 44.03
CA SER A 166 -19.46 65.82 45.32
C SER A 166 -20.65 64.86 45.27
N ALA A 167 -20.40 63.59 45.55
CA ALA A 167 -21.44 62.67 46.03
C ALA A 167 -20.97 62.16 47.40
N ASN A 168 -21.63 62.67 48.45
CA ASN A 168 -21.44 62.31 49.86
C ASN A 168 -21.79 60.84 50.12
#